data_AF-A0A1V6F332-F1
#
_entry.id   AF-A0A1V6F332-F1
#
_cell.length_a   1.000
_cell.length_b   1.000
_cell.length_c   1.000
_cell.angle_alpha   90.00
_cell.angle_beta   90.00
_cell.angle_gamma   90.00
#
_symmetry.space_group_name_H-M   'P 1'
#
loop_
_entity.id
_entity.type
_entity.pdbx_description
1 polymer ?
#
loop_
_entity_poly.entity_id
_entity_poly.type
_entity_poly.pdbx_seq_one_letter_code
_entity_poly.pdbx_strand_id
1 'polypeptide(L)'
;MGHFGNAFAEYVQPLIDQCDGSEEQVKTAFMLGQVCWNLAVSPADVREEMYCDMQQTLKLDNVKFEELLDSTIFPMILRHVEMFPHMHHPDSSDGIEGLSEWVEDVPEHVQEGKSKETSPNAPCPCGSGKKYKRCCGRVC
;
A
#
# COMPACT_ATOMS: atom_id res chain seq x y z
N MET A 1 0.26 24.66 5.02
CA MET A 1 0.10 23.22 4.75
C MET A 1 -1.22 23.04 4.04
N GLY A 2 -1.27 22.23 2.98
CA GLY A 2 -2.49 22.02 2.19
C GLY A 2 -3.53 21.15 2.91
N HIS A 3 -4.78 21.14 2.43
CA HIS A 3 -5.89 20.44 3.06
C HIS A 3 -5.59 18.94 3.32
N PHE A 4 -4.92 18.28 2.38
CA PHE A 4 -4.48 16.89 2.53
C PHE A 4 -3.55 16.67 3.74
N GLY A 5 -2.63 17.59 4.00
CA GLY A 5 -1.67 17.45 5.11
C GLY A 5 -2.35 17.48 6.48
N ASN A 6 -3.40 18.28 6.63
CA ASN A 6 -4.20 18.32 7.86
C ASN A 6 -5.02 17.03 8.01
N ALA A 7 -5.70 16.59 6.96
CA ALA A 7 -6.51 15.36 6.98
C ALA A 7 -5.66 14.11 7.25
N PHE A 8 -4.43 14.04 6.71
CA PHE A 8 -3.49 12.97 7.00
C PHE A 8 -2.98 13.02 8.45
N ALA A 9 -2.69 14.21 9.00
CA ALA A 9 -2.31 14.36 10.40
C ALA A 9 -3.44 13.92 11.35
N GLU A 10 -4.68 14.35 11.11
CA GLU A 10 -5.87 13.91 11.86
C GLU A 10 -6.10 12.40 11.75
N TYR A 11 -5.82 11.80 10.60
CA TYR A 11 -5.86 10.36 10.39
C TYR A 11 -4.83 9.63 11.26
N VAL A 12 -3.56 10.06 11.23
CA VAL A 12 -2.44 9.46 11.98
C VAL A 12 -2.50 9.73 13.49
N GLN A 13 -3.27 10.73 13.93
CA GLN A 13 -3.32 11.20 15.33
C GLN A 13 -3.35 10.09 16.41
N PRO A 14 -4.16 9.01 16.32
CA PRO A 14 -4.18 7.96 17.34
C PRO A 14 -2.84 7.21 17.52
N LEU A 15 -1.96 7.22 16.52
CA LEU A 15 -0.60 6.66 16.62
C LEU A 15 0.36 7.67 17.26
N ILE A 16 0.16 8.97 17.02
CA ILE A 16 0.95 10.05 17.65
C ILE A 16 0.63 10.15 19.14
N ASP A 17 -0.65 10.00 19.52
CA ASP A 17 -1.12 10.05 20.91
C ASP A 17 -0.53 8.91 21.78
N GLN A 18 0.02 7.85 21.16
CA GLN A 18 0.71 6.75 21.82
C GLN A 18 2.23 6.96 21.95
N CYS A 19 2.79 7.99 21.31
CA CYS A 19 4.22 8.31 21.38
C CYS A 19 4.56 9.10 22.65
N ASP A 20 5.77 8.94 23.17
CA ASP A 20 6.29 9.72 24.30
C ASP A 20 6.75 11.16 23.94
N GLY A 21 6.62 11.53 22.66
CA GLY A 21 7.11 12.80 22.10
C GLY A 21 8.49 12.74 21.46
N SER A 22 9.19 11.59 21.49
CA SER A 22 10.40 11.33 20.70
C SER A 22 10.14 11.55 19.21
N GLU A 23 11.09 12.24 18.55
CA GLU A 23 11.02 12.49 17.11
C GLU A 23 11.05 11.17 16.31
N GLU A 24 11.77 10.16 16.80
CA GLU A 24 11.83 8.81 16.23
C GLU A 24 10.49 8.07 16.34
N GLN A 25 9.79 8.18 17.48
CA GLN A 25 8.47 7.56 17.66
C GLN A 25 7.43 8.25 16.78
N VAL A 26 7.41 9.59 16.75
CA VAL A 26 6.50 10.36 15.88
C VAL A 26 6.75 10.05 14.40
N LYS A 27 8.01 9.97 13.95
CA LYS A 27 8.34 9.51 12.58
C LYS A 27 7.83 8.09 12.31
N THR A 28 7.94 7.19 13.28
CA THR A 28 7.46 5.81 13.18
C THR A 28 5.93 5.77 13.06
N ALA A 29 5.20 6.58 13.84
CA ALA A 29 3.75 6.73 13.74
C ALA A 29 3.31 7.21 12.34
N PHE A 30 4.00 8.20 11.76
CA PHE A 30 3.73 8.66 10.39
C PHE A 30 4.00 7.60 9.32
N MET A 31 5.12 6.87 9.41
CA MET A 31 5.41 5.76 8.49
C MET A 31 4.37 4.64 8.60
N LEU A 32 3.97 4.28 9.81
CA LEU A 32 2.95 3.25 10.05
C LEU A 32 1.56 3.70 9.55
N GLY A 33 1.21 4.97 9.74
CA GLY A 33 0.01 5.57 9.16
C GLY A 33 -0.01 5.47 7.63
N GLN A 34 1.09 5.81 6.96
CA GLN A 34 1.22 5.66 5.50
C GLN A 34 1.08 4.21 5.04
N VAL A 35 1.64 3.25 5.79
CA VAL A 35 1.47 1.80 5.51
C VAL A 35 0.01 1.38 5.64
N CYS A 36 -0.69 1.80 6.70
CA CYS A 36 -2.11 1.50 6.91
C CYS A 36 -3.01 2.13 5.83
N TRP A 37 -2.70 3.35 5.38
CA TRP A 37 -3.36 4.01 4.26
C TRP A 37 -3.23 3.17 2.97
N ASN A 38 -2.01 2.77 2.61
CA ASN A 38 -1.75 1.94 1.43
C ASN A 38 -2.48 0.59 1.49
N LEU A 39 -2.54 -0.03 2.67
CA LEU A 39 -3.29 -1.28 2.88
C LEU A 39 -4.80 -1.08 2.70
N ALA A 40 -5.35 0.04 3.18
CA ALA A 40 -6.78 0.32 3.09
C ALA A 40 -7.25 0.42 1.64
N VAL A 41 -6.55 1.20 0.80
CA VAL A 41 -6.89 1.38 -0.63
C VAL A 41 -6.45 0.22 -1.53
N SER A 42 -5.65 -0.72 -1.03
CA SER A 42 -5.19 -1.86 -1.82
C SER A 42 -6.28 -2.89 -2.06
N PRO A 43 -6.38 -3.48 -3.27
CA PRO A 43 -7.22 -4.65 -3.52
C PRO A 43 -6.92 -5.79 -2.53
N ALA A 44 -7.94 -6.58 -2.19
CA ALA A 44 -7.80 -7.63 -1.16
C ALA A 44 -6.66 -8.63 -1.47
N ASP A 45 -6.48 -8.99 -2.74
CA ASP A 45 -5.38 -9.88 -3.14
C ASP A 45 -4.01 -9.22 -2.90
N VAL A 46 -3.85 -7.92 -3.21
CA VAL A 46 -2.61 -7.15 -2.96
C VAL A 46 -2.35 -6.98 -1.46
N ARG A 47 -3.38 -6.69 -0.68
CA ARG A 47 -3.29 -6.54 0.78
C ARG A 47 -2.80 -7.81 1.48
N GLU A 48 -3.22 -8.99 1.03
CA GLU A 48 -2.69 -10.28 1.54
C GLU A 48 -1.18 -10.45 1.29
N GLU A 49 -0.65 -10.03 0.13
CA GLU A 49 0.81 -10.02 -0.12
C GLU A 49 1.51 -9.04 0.81
N MET A 50 0.99 -7.83 0.97
CA MET A 50 1.57 -6.81 1.85
C MET A 50 1.63 -7.26 3.32
N TYR A 51 0.66 -8.04 3.80
CA TYR A 51 0.71 -8.63 5.15
C TYR A 51 1.83 -9.67 5.28
N CYS A 52 1.97 -10.59 4.31
CA CYS A 52 3.06 -11.56 4.29
C CYS A 52 4.45 -10.88 4.24
N ASP A 53 4.59 -9.83 3.43
CA ASP A 53 5.86 -9.09 3.29
C ASP A 53 6.16 -8.27 4.55
N MET A 54 5.15 -7.67 5.17
CA MET A 54 5.27 -6.95 6.44
C MET A 54 5.72 -7.88 7.57
N GLN A 55 5.08 -9.04 7.71
CA GLN A 55 5.43 -10.01 8.76
C GLN A 55 6.89 -10.46 8.64
N GLN A 56 7.34 -10.76 7.41
CA GLN A 56 8.74 -11.13 7.13
C GLN A 56 9.72 -9.99 7.40
N THR A 57 9.38 -8.76 6.98
CA THR A 57 10.23 -7.57 7.16
C THR A 57 10.42 -7.22 8.63
N LEU A 58 9.34 -7.26 9.43
CA LEU A 58 9.37 -7.03 10.87
C LEU A 58 9.87 -8.25 11.66
N LYS A 59 10.02 -9.42 11.01
CA LYS A 59 10.43 -10.70 11.60
C LYS A 59 9.57 -11.12 12.80
N LEU A 60 8.28 -10.87 12.70
CA LEU A 60 7.31 -11.20 13.75
C LEU A 60 6.84 -12.65 13.63
N ASP A 61 6.79 -13.34 14.76
CA ASP A 61 6.03 -14.59 14.87
C ASP A 61 4.53 -14.33 14.68
N ASN A 62 3.76 -15.38 14.39
CA ASN A 62 2.35 -15.25 14.05
C ASN A 62 1.53 -14.57 15.16
N VAL A 63 1.86 -14.81 16.44
CA VAL A 63 1.11 -14.26 17.58
C VAL A 63 1.32 -12.75 17.69
N LYS A 64 2.57 -12.29 17.59
CA LYS A 64 2.87 -10.85 17.60
C LYS A 64 2.38 -10.12 16.34
N PHE A 65 2.32 -10.83 15.20
CA PHE A 65 1.77 -10.25 13.99
C PHE A 65 0.25 -10.11 14.06
N GLU A 66 -0.45 -11.12 14.59
CA GLU A 66 -1.89 -11.05 14.89
C GLU A 66 -2.20 -9.93 15.91
N GLU A 67 -1.41 -9.81 16.97
CA GLU A 67 -1.51 -8.70 17.94
C GLU A 67 -1.31 -7.32 17.29
N LEU A 68 -0.34 -7.17 16.38
CA LEU A 68 -0.11 -5.93 15.61
C LEU A 68 -1.30 -5.62 14.68
N LEU A 69 -1.86 -6.64 14.03
CA LEU A 69 -3.01 -6.49 13.14
C LEU A 69 -4.23 -5.98 13.90
N ASP A 70 -4.59 -6.64 15.01
CA ASP A 70 -5.79 -6.31 15.80
C ASP A 70 -5.67 -5.01 16.58
N SER A 71 -4.51 -4.75 17.19
CA SER A 71 -4.29 -3.53 17.99
C SER A 71 -4.15 -2.26 17.16
N THR A 72 -3.59 -2.37 15.95
CA THR A 72 -3.06 -1.20 15.23
C THR A 72 -3.48 -1.16 13.76
N ILE A 73 -3.22 -2.20 12.97
CA ILE A 73 -3.43 -2.14 11.52
C ILE A 73 -4.92 -2.09 11.16
N PHE A 74 -5.76 -2.98 11.70
CA PHE A 74 -7.19 -2.99 11.40
C PHE A 74 -7.93 -1.73 11.90
N PRO A 75 -7.70 -1.22 13.13
CA PRO A 75 -8.26 0.05 13.56
C PRO A 75 -7.89 1.22 12.64
N MET A 76 -6.64 1.30 12.18
CA MET A 76 -6.19 2.35 11.26
C MET A 76 -6.73 2.18 9.84
N ILE A 77 -6.93 0.96 9.35
CA ILE A 77 -7.62 0.71 8.06
C ILE A 77 -9.10 1.11 8.16
N LEU A 78 -9.80 0.74 9.24
CA LEU A 78 -11.20 1.11 9.44
C LEU A 78 -11.37 2.64 9.52
N ARG A 79 -10.52 3.31 10.31
CA ARG A 79 -10.46 4.78 10.40
C ARG A 79 -10.25 5.43 9.03
N HIS A 80 -9.41 4.84 8.17
CA HIS A 80 -9.22 5.34 6.80
C HIS A 80 -10.50 5.22 5.96
N VAL A 81 -11.21 4.09 6.04
CA VAL A 81 -12.50 3.90 5.32
C VAL A 81 -13.57 4.88 5.82
N GLU A 82 -13.63 5.13 7.13
CA GLU A 82 -14.57 6.09 7.73
C GLU A 82 -14.27 7.56 7.37
N MET A 83 -13.00 7.96 7.37
CA MET A 83 -12.58 9.33 7.05
C MET A 83 -12.56 9.62 5.53
N PHE A 84 -12.27 8.62 4.70
CA PHE A 84 -12.07 8.78 3.26
C PHE A 84 -12.93 7.81 2.42
N PRO A 85 -14.27 7.77 2.61
CA PRO A 85 -15.12 6.78 1.94
C PRO A 85 -15.06 6.85 0.42
N HIS A 86 -14.87 8.06 -0.14
CA HIS A 86 -14.71 8.28 -1.58
C HIS A 86 -13.51 7.53 -2.19
N MET A 87 -12.48 7.19 -1.41
CA MET A 87 -11.34 6.40 -1.91
C MET A 87 -11.65 4.90 -2.06
N HIS A 88 -12.79 4.42 -1.54
CA HIS A 88 -13.21 3.02 -1.56
C HIS A 88 -14.44 2.75 -2.43
N HIS A 89 -15.07 3.79 -2.97
CA HIS A 89 -16.21 3.65 -3.87
C HIS A 89 -15.75 3.44 -5.32
N PRO A 90 -16.29 2.44 -6.04
CA PRO A 90 -15.88 2.14 -7.42
C PRO A 90 -16.33 3.19 -8.46
N ASP A 91 -17.17 4.15 -8.08
CA ASP A 91 -17.66 5.25 -8.94
C ASP A 91 -16.79 6.52 -8.87
N SER A 92 -15.79 6.57 -7.98
CA SER A 92 -14.93 7.74 -7.80
C SER A 92 -13.85 7.83 -8.90
N SER A 93 -14.30 8.20 -10.11
CA SER A 93 -13.45 8.60 -11.24
C SER A 93 -12.81 9.99 -11.04
N ASP A 94 -12.42 10.33 -9.81
CA ASP A 94 -11.53 11.46 -9.55
C ASP A 94 -10.09 10.99 -9.77
N GLY A 95 -9.70 11.01 -11.05
CA GLY A 95 -8.35 10.71 -11.48
C GLY A 95 -7.34 11.69 -10.89
N ILE A 96 -6.07 11.28 -10.88
CA ILE A 96 -4.93 12.04 -10.34
C ILE A 96 -4.68 13.33 -11.17
N GLU A 97 -5.48 14.38 -10.97
CA GLU A 97 -5.11 15.75 -11.30
C GLU A 97 -4.18 16.29 -10.20
N GLY A 98 -2.90 15.92 -10.27
CA GLY A 98 -1.94 16.35 -9.23
C GLY A 98 -0.51 15.81 -9.32
N LEU A 99 -0.12 15.12 -10.41
CA LEU A 99 1.25 14.59 -10.56
C LEU A 99 1.91 14.95 -11.91
N SER A 100 1.41 16.00 -12.58
CA SER A 100 1.95 16.47 -13.87
C SER A 100 3.22 17.32 -13.77
N GLU A 101 3.85 17.43 -12.61
CA GLU A 101 4.93 18.41 -12.35
C GLU A 101 6.35 17.81 -12.29
N TRP A 102 6.52 16.51 -12.55
CA TRP A 102 7.84 15.87 -12.68
C TRP A 102 7.91 14.88 -13.85
N VAL A 103 7.89 15.42 -15.08
CA VAL A 103 8.39 14.72 -16.27
C VAL A 103 9.22 15.70 -17.11
N GLU A 104 10.44 15.99 -16.64
CA GLU A 104 11.49 16.53 -17.49
C GLU A 104 12.55 15.45 -17.76
N ASP A 105 12.87 15.30 -19.04
CA ASP A 105 13.98 14.55 -19.63
C ASP A 105 14.09 13.02 -19.37
N VAL A 106 13.48 12.24 -20.28
CA VAL A 106 14.03 10.92 -20.68
C VAL A 106 14.02 10.83 -22.22
N PRO A 107 15.18 10.69 -22.89
CA PRO A 107 15.27 10.75 -24.35
C PRO A 107 14.82 9.45 -25.05
N GLU A 108 14.32 9.64 -26.27
CA GLU A 108 13.72 8.63 -27.15
C GLU A 108 14.76 7.67 -27.77
N HIS A 109 14.90 6.45 -27.21
CA HIS A 109 15.64 5.34 -27.83
C HIS A 109 15.35 3.96 -27.17
N VAL A 110 15.27 2.79 -27.84
CA VAL A 110 14.63 2.41 -29.13
C VAL A 110 14.45 0.87 -29.18
N GLN A 111 13.74 0.35 -30.20
CA GLN A 111 13.71 -1.05 -30.71
C GLN A 111 12.84 -2.13 -30.06
N GLU A 112 12.07 -2.79 -30.94
CA GLU A 112 11.27 -3.98 -30.72
C GLU A 112 12.11 -5.22 -30.37
N GLY A 113 11.86 -5.81 -29.20
CA GLY A 113 12.31 -7.15 -28.85
C GLY A 113 11.11 -8.10 -28.75
N LYS A 114 11.05 -9.13 -29.62
CA LYS A 114 10.06 -10.22 -29.49
C LYS A 114 10.42 -11.15 -28.32
N SER A 115 10.05 -10.76 -27.10
CA SER A 115 9.88 -11.67 -25.98
C SER A 115 8.38 -11.94 -25.78
N LYS A 116 7.99 -13.20 -25.56
CA LYS A 116 6.68 -13.51 -24.96
C LYS A 116 6.80 -13.34 -23.44
N GLU A 117 7.17 -12.15 -23.00
CA GLU A 117 7.18 -11.83 -21.59
C GLU A 117 5.74 -11.73 -21.10
N THR A 118 5.34 -12.80 -20.41
CA THR A 118 4.03 -12.88 -19.77
C THR A 118 4.02 -11.78 -18.72
N SER A 119 3.27 -10.69 -18.98
CA SER A 119 3.21 -9.55 -18.07
C SER A 119 2.95 -10.05 -16.63
N PRO A 120 3.64 -9.54 -15.60
CA PRO A 120 3.51 -10.02 -14.22
C PRO A 120 2.06 -10.12 -13.73
N ASN A 121 1.17 -9.26 -14.20
CA ASN A 121 -0.25 -9.23 -13.84
C ASN A 121 -1.18 -10.04 -14.77
N ALA A 122 -0.69 -10.59 -15.89
CA ALA A 122 -1.48 -11.40 -16.83
C ALA A 122 -1.89 -12.76 -16.21
N PRO A 123 -2.97 -13.41 -16.70
CA PRO A 123 -3.33 -14.76 -16.24
C PRO A 123 -2.21 -15.76 -16.56
N CYS A 124 -1.91 -16.64 -15.60
CA CYS A 124 -0.79 -17.56 -15.68
C CYS A 124 -1.03 -18.69 -16.70
N PRO A 125 -0.09 -18.96 -17.63
CA PRO A 125 -0.28 -19.93 -18.72
C PRO A 125 -0.40 -21.40 -18.27
N CYS A 126 -0.20 -21.72 -16.99
CA CYS A 126 -0.42 -23.06 -16.44
C CYS A 126 -1.91 -23.39 -16.18
N GLY A 127 -2.84 -22.49 -16.50
CA GLY A 127 -4.28 -22.71 -16.34
C GLY A 127 -4.80 -22.57 -14.90
N SER A 128 -3.98 -22.09 -13.96
CA SER A 128 -4.36 -21.96 -12.54
C SER A 128 -5.34 -20.82 -12.23
N GLY A 129 -5.67 -19.97 -13.21
CA GLY A 129 -6.49 -18.77 -13.02
C GLY A 129 -5.82 -17.62 -12.26
N LYS A 130 -4.60 -17.82 -11.72
CA LYS A 130 -3.87 -16.82 -10.94
C LYS A 130 -3.06 -15.87 -11.84
N LYS A 131 -2.74 -14.66 -11.36
CA LYS A 131 -1.78 -13.74 -12.02
C LYS A 131 -0.40 -14.41 -12.14
N TYR A 132 0.35 -14.18 -13.22
CA TYR A 132 1.62 -14.85 -13.52
C TYR A 132 2.65 -14.70 -12.39
N LYS A 133 2.85 -13.48 -11.86
CA LYS A 133 3.75 -13.19 -10.72
C LYS A 133 3.41 -13.98 -9.45
N ARG A 134 2.16 -14.40 -9.28
CA ARG A 134 1.69 -15.15 -8.10
C ARG A 134 1.77 -16.66 -8.26
N CYS A 135 2.11 -17.13 -9.45
CA CYS A 135 2.14 -18.54 -9.83
C CYS A 135 3.51 -18.88 -10.48
N CYS A 136 3.58 -19.19 -11.77
CA CYS A 136 4.84 -19.61 -12.41
C CYS A 136 5.91 -18.52 -12.51
N GLY A 137 5.55 -17.25 -12.33
CA GLY A 137 6.48 -16.11 -12.26
C GLY A 137 6.84 -15.69 -10.83
N ARG A 138 6.54 -16.51 -9.81
CA ARG A 138 6.95 -16.24 -8.42
C ARG A 138 8.45 -16.50 -8.28
N VAL A 139 9.22 -15.44 -8.05
CA VAL A 139 10.61 -15.50 -7.60
C VAL A 139 10.60 -15.33 -6.08
N CYS A 140 11.38 -16.14 -5.37
CA CYS A 140 11.58 -16.04 -3.92
C CYS A 140 12.79 -15.15 -3.61
#